data_AF-A0A2N9ME82-F1
#
_entry.id   AF-A0A2N9ME82-F1
#
_cell.length_a   1.000
_cell.length_b   1.000
_cell.length_c   1.000
_cell.angle_alpha   90.00
_cell.angle_beta   90.00
_cell.angle_gamma   90.00
#
_symmetry.space_group_name_H-M   'P 1'
#
loop_
_entity.id
_entity.type
_entity.pdbx_description
1 polymer ?
#
loop_
_entity_poly.entity_id
_entity_poly.type
_entity_poly.pdbx_seq_one_letter_code
_entity_poly.pdbx_strand_id
1 'polypeptide(L)' 'MNLTLTAAEEARSAAKAQAQGTTPEALVRQAIEPVIGATVEPAGPQSQSHPITTTLSSRPSRPIAGRDRSRL' A
#
# COMPACT_ATOMS: atom_id res chain seq x y z
N MET A 1 0.89 30.48 10.47
CA MET A 1 -0.43 29.83 10.53
C MET A 1 -0.43 29.01 11.81
N ASN A 2 -1.29 29.33 12.77
CA ASN A 2 -1.30 28.68 14.08
C ASN A 2 -2.58 27.85 14.19
N LEU A 3 -2.44 26.58 14.56
CA LEU A 3 -3.57 25.68 14.79
C LEU A 3 -3.99 25.78 16.25
N THR A 4 -5.22 26.18 16.50
CA THR A 4 -5.83 26.13 17.83
C THR A 4 -6.39 24.73 18.06
N LEU A 5 -5.68 23.94 18.85
CA LEU A 5 -6.12 22.63 19.31
C LEU A 5 -6.72 22.73 20.72
N THR A 6 -7.68 21.87 21.02
CA THR A 6 -8.12 21.68 22.40
C THR A 6 -7.08 20.90 23.20
N ALA A 7 -7.07 21.05 24.52
CA ALA A 7 -6.13 20.34 25.40
C ALA A 7 -6.19 18.81 25.23
N ALA A 8 -7.37 18.25 24.93
CA ALA A 8 -7.53 16.82 24.70
C ALA A 8 -6.96 16.35 23.35
N GLU A 9 -6.94 17.20 22.34
CA GLU A 9 -6.34 16.91 21.04
C GLU A 9 -4.81 17.02 21.10
N GLU A 10 -4.31 18.01 21.85
CA GLU A 10 -2.88 18.17 22.11
C GLU A 10 -2.33 16.97 22.89
N ALA A 11 -3.00 16.56 23.97
CA ALA A 11 -2.58 15.40 24.75
C ALA A 11 -2.53 14.10 23.93
N ARG A 12 -3.53 13.90 23.05
CA ARG A 12 -3.55 12.74 22.13
C ARG A 12 -2.42 12.80 21.11
N SER A 13 -2.15 13.97 20.55
CA SER A 13 -1.07 14.17 19.59
C SER A 13 0.31 13.96 20.23
N ALA A 14 0.50 14.47 21.45
CA ALA A 14 1.72 14.30 22.24
C ALA A 14 1.98 12.84 22.59
N ALA A 15 0.97 12.11 23.09
CA ALA A 15 1.09 10.70 23.41
C ALA A 15 1.48 9.86 22.18
N LYS A 16 0.85 10.15 21.04
CA LYS A 16 1.16 9.48 19.77
C LYS A 16 2.57 9.81 19.27
N ALA A 17 2.99 11.07 19.41
CA ALA A 17 4.32 11.53 19.00
C ALA A 17 5.41 10.83 19.82
N GLN A 18 5.23 10.74 21.13
CA GLN A 18 6.13 10.03 22.04
C GLN A 18 6.24 8.54 21.68
N ALA A 19 5.11 7.88 21.41
CA ALA A 19 5.10 6.47 21.02
C ALA A 19 5.87 6.19 19.71
N GLN A 20 5.99 7.18 18.84
CA GLN A 20 6.68 7.08 17.55
C GLN A 20 8.08 7.73 17.55
N GLY A 21 8.53 8.26 18.69
CA GLY A 21 9.82 8.96 18.79
C GLY A 21 9.91 10.20 17.91
N THR A 22 8.80 10.90 17.69
CA THR A 22 8.71 12.11 16.85
C THR A 22 8.07 13.27 17.60
N THR A 23 7.89 14.43 16.94
CA THR A 23 7.20 15.59 17.53
C THR A 23 5.73 15.65 17.11
N PRO A 24 4.85 16.28 17.91
CA PRO A 24 3.44 16.45 17.56
C PRO A 24 3.25 17.17 16.22
N GLU A 25 4.08 18.17 15.93
CA GLU A 25 4.02 18.94 14.69
C GLU A 25 4.37 18.08 13.47
N ALA A 26 5.34 17.18 13.60
CA ALA A 26 5.72 16.25 12.54
C ALA A 26 4.58 15.28 12.22
N LEU A 27 3.87 14.77 13.23
CA LEU A 27 2.68 13.94 13.03
C LEU A 27 1.55 14.70 12.33
N VAL A 28 1.29 15.94 12.75
CA VAL A 28 0.25 16.77 12.14
C VAL A 28 0.59 17.04 10.68
N ARG A 29 1.85 17.33 10.35
CA ARG A 29 2.30 17.52 8.96
C ARG A 29 2.13 16.25 8.13
N GLN A 30 2.57 15.10 8.63
CA GLN A 30 2.42 13.81 7.92
C GLN A 30 0.96 13.44 7.68
N ALA A 31 0.05 13.81 8.59
CA ALA A 31 -1.38 13.58 8.42
C ALA A 31 -2.01 14.52 7.39
N ILE A 32 -1.51 15.76 7.26
CA ILE A 32 -2.08 16.79 6.40
C ILE A 32 -1.48 16.77 4.98
N GLU A 33 -0.20 16.48 4.80
CA GLU A 33 0.49 16.49 3.51
C GLU A 33 -0.24 15.67 2.42
N PRO A 34 -0.73 14.44 2.68
CA PRO A 34 -1.48 13.67 1.70
C PRO A 34 -2.82 14.31 1.32
N VAL A 35 -3.48 14.99 2.26
CA VAL A 35 -4.75 15.69 2.03
C VAL A 35 -4.52 16.88 1.11
N ILE A 36 -3.47 17.67 1.36
CA ILE A 36 -3.10 18.79 0.50
C ILE A 36 -2.75 18.28 -0.91
N GLY A 37 -1.93 17.23 -1.01
CA GLY A 37 -1.55 16.62 -2.29
C GLY A 37 -2.76 16.12 -3.09
N ALA A 38 -3.75 15.50 -2.41
CA ALA A 38 -4.98 15.04 -3.04
C ALA A 38 -5.94 16.17 -3.44
N THR A 39 -5.91 17.31 -2.73
CA THR A 39 -6.76 18.48 -3.08
C THR A 39 -6.20 19.33 -4.21
N VAL A 40 -4.91 19.19 -4.54
CA VAL A 40 -4.25 19.95 -5.63
C VAL A 40 -4.29 19.22 -6.97
N GLU A 41 -4.79 17.97 -7.02
CA GLU A 41 -5.07 17.30 -8.28
C GLU A 41 -6.44 17.75 -8.82
N PRO A 42 -6.53 18.57 -9.90
CA PRO A 42 -7.79 18.70 -10.62
C PRO A 42 -8.11 17.33 -11.19
N ALA A 43 -9.20 16.71 -10.74
CA ALA A 43 -9.73 15.41 -11.15
C ALA A 43 -9.30 14.98 -12.55
N GLY A 44 -8.11 14.37 -12.65
CA GLY A 44 -7.64 13.65 -13.83
C GLY A 44 -8.16 12.23 -13.74
N PRO A 45 -8.44 11.54 -14.85
CA PRO A 45 -9.04 10.22 -14.80
C PRO A 45 -8.14 9.28 -13.99
N GLN A 46 -8.69 8.81 -12.88
CA GLN A 46 -8.09 7.86 -11.97
C GLN A 46 -7.71 6.61 -12.74
N SER A 47 -6.45 6.52 -13.14
CA SER A 47 -5.87 5.28 -13.65
C SER A 47 -5.80 4.30 -12.49
N GLN A 48 -6.87 3.52 -12.31
CA GLN A 48 -6.89 2.32 -11.49
C GLN A 48 -5.84 1.35 -12.01
N SER A 49 -4.61 1.47 -11.49
CA SER A 49 -3.58 0.45 -11.67
C SER A 49 -3.68 -0.53 -10.52
N HIS A 50 -4.67 -1.43 -10.60
CA HIS A 50 -4.64 -2.65 -9.81
C HIS A 50 -3.48 -3.51 -10.35
N PRO A 51 -2.42 -3.80 -9.57
CA PRO A 51 -1.44 -4.77 -10.01
C PRO A 51 -2.10 -6.15 -9.98
N ILE A 52 -2.43 -6.69 -11.17
CA ILE A 52 -2.70 -8.11 -11.33
C ILE A 52 -1.40 -8.83 -10.99
N THR A 53 -1.31 -9.41 -9.80
CA THR A 53 -0.24 -10.34 -9.46
C THR A 53 -0.43 -11.62 -10.27
N THR A 54 0.20 -11.67 -11.44
CA THR A 54 0.47 -12.89 -12.20
C THR A 54 1.36 -13.78 -11.35
N THR A 55 0.81 -14.86 -10.77
CA THR A 55 1.63 -15.95 -10.27
C THR A 55 1.97 -16.90 -11.42
N LEU A 56 3.28 -17.09 -11.55
CA LEU A 56 4.01 -17.73 -12.62
C LEU A 56 3.90 -19.25 -12.56
N SER A 57 3.45 -19.83 -13.67
CA SER A 57 3.98 -21.03 -14.36
C SER A 57 4.78 -22.07 -13.54
N SER A 58 4.33 -23.33 -13.52
CA SER A 58 5.18 -24.48 -13.93
C SER A 58 4.43 -25.83 -13.85
N ARG A 59 4.13 -26.41 -15.02
CA ARG A 59 4.55 -27.79 -15.37
C ARG A 59 4.16 -28.12 -16.81
N PRO A 60 5.12 -28.28 -17.72
CA PRO A 60 4.85 -28.89 -19.02
C PRO A 60 4.84 -30.42 -18.92
N SER A 61 3.85 -30.99 -19.61
CA SER A 61 3.93 -32.15 -20.50
C SER A 61 4.69 -33.41 -20.10
N ARG A 62 3.95 -34.53 -20.01
CA ARG A 62 4.29 -35.75 -20.76
C ARG A 62 3.03 -36.46 -21.25
N PRO A 63 2.76 -36.51 -22.56
CA PRO A 63 2.07 -37.63 -23.16
C PRO A 63 3.14 -38.62 -23.65
N ILE A 64 3.12 -39.87 -23.18
CA ILE A 64 3.81 -40.94 -23.89
C ILE A 64 2.80 -42.04 -24.12
N ALA A 65 2.05 -41.89 -25.22
CA ALA A 65 1.48 -43.03 -25.92
C ALA A 65 2.64 -43.79 -26.55
N GLY A 66 2.95 -44.98 -26.02
CA GLY A 66 3.95 -45.90 -26.55
C GLY A 66 3.37 -47.30 -26.58
N ARG A 67 2.64 -47.58 -27.65
CA ARG A 67 2.18 -48.91 -28.07
C ARG A 67 3.28 -49.51 -28.96
N ASP A 68 4.03 -50.50 -28.47
CA ASP A 68 4.67 -51.56 -29.28
C ASP A 68 5.29 -52.62 -28.33
N ARG A 69 4.73 -53.84 -28.21
CA ARG A 69 5.17 -55.08 -28.87
C ARG A 69 6.70 -55.33 -28.87
N SER A 70 7.15 -56.33 -28.09
CA SER A 70 8.10 -57.40 -28.49
C SER A 70 9.05 -57.85 -27.35
N ARG A 71 9.14 -59.19 -27.18
CA ARG A 71 10.22 -60.00 -26.55
C ARG A 71 10.36 -59.89 -25.01
N LEU A 72 10.43 -60.96 -24.21
CA LEU A 72 10.66 -62.40 -24.38
C LEU A 72 9.67 -63.20 -23.51
#